data_AF-A0A5J4LKH4-F1
#
_entry.id   AF-A0A5J4LKH4-F1
#
_cell.length_a   1.000
_cell.length_b   1.000
_cell.length_c   1.000
_cell.angle_alpha   90.00
_cell.angle_beta   90.00
_cell.angle_gamma   90.00
#
_symmetry.space_group_name_H-M   'P 1'
#
loop_
_entity.id
_entity.type
_entity.pdbx_description
1 polymer ?
#
loop_
_entity_poly.entity_id
_entity_poly.type
_entity_poly.pdbx_seq_one_letter_code
_entity_poly.pdbx_strand_id
1 'polypeptide(L)'
;MVTSGARSGRLGGLGQWWGIIAAALLIAAWINKAAGPAIVATLSALVLIWSLFQAPVTCGAPIRGREDGCRNNATGLLMGCHIRQHRWQKLKMLILRRQVRTFCSGLFTDGKATLVTLAAIGSFLSGLVAFIPGVALN
;
A
#
# COMPACT_ATOMS: atom_id res chain seq x y z
N MET A 1 16.88 -17.05 -15.10
CA MET A 1 15.63 -17.22 -14.34
C MET A 1 15.97 -17.92 -13.04
N VAL A 2 15.79 -17.27 -11.89
CA VAL A 2 15.84 -17.89 -10.56
C VAL A 2 14.67 -17.30 -9.77
N THR A 3 13.60 -18.06 -9.66
CA THR A 3 12.44 -17.78 -8.82
C THR A 3 12.76 -18.29 -7.42
N SER A 4 13.28 -17.44 -6.54
CA SER A 4 13.56 -17.82 -5.14
C SER A 4 13.56 -16.56 -4.25
N GLY A 5 12.74 -16.41 -3.21
CA GLY A 5 11.73 -17.30 -2.66
C GLY A 5 10.66 -16.50 -1.92
N ALA A 6 9.40 -16.77 -2.24
CA ALA A 6 8.35 -16.65 -1.25
C ALA A 6 8.61 -17.74 -0.20
N ARG A 7 8.77 -17.38 1.07
CA ARG A 7 8.78 -18.36 2.15
C ARG A 7 7.44 -19.10 2.11
N SER A 8 7.53 -20.38 1.79
CA SER A 8 6.48 -21.39 1.89
C SER A 8 5.95 -21.44 3.33
N GLY A 9 4.80 -20.82 3.57
CA GLY A 9 3.87 -21.16 4.64
C GLY A 9 2.52 -21.45 3.99
N ARG A 10 1.73 -22.39 4.54
CA ARG A 10 0.51 -23.02 3.97
C ARG A 10 -0.62 -22.07 3.46
N LEU A 11 -0.42 -20.75 3.46
CA LEU A 11 -1.31 -19.70 2.93
C LEU A 11 -0.57 -18.76 1.95
N GLY A 12 0.29 -19.35 1.10
CA GLY A 12 1.18 -18.62 0.19
C GLY A 12 0.46 -17.58 -0.65
N GLY A 13 0.89 -16.31 -0.53
CA GLY A 13 0.33 -15.17 -1.26
C GLY A 13 -0.98 -14.62 -0.69
N LEU A 14 -1.97 -15.48 -0.39
CA LEU A 14 -3.29 -15.04 0.12
C LEU A 14 -3.19 -14.32 1.47
N GLY A 15 -2.37 -14.84 2.39
CA GLY A 15 -2.16 -14.21 3.69
C GLY A 15 -1.53 -12.81 3.60
N GLN A 16 -0.94 -12.45 2.46
CA GLN A 16 -0.32 -11.13 2.27
C GLN A 16 -1.30 -10.09 1.71
N TRP A 17 -2.42 -10.52 1.11
CA TRP A 17 -3.48 -9.67 0.54
C TRP A 17 -4.64 -9.40 1.51
N TRP A 18 -4.48 -9.69 2.80
CA TRP A 18 -5.52 -9.48 3.81
C TRP A 18 -6.02 -8.02 3.86
N GLY A 19 -5.17 -7.03 3.52
CA GLY A 19 -5.60 -5.65 3.47
C GLY A 19 -6.59 -5.32 2.35
N ILE A 20 -6.67 -6.12 1.28
CA ILE A 20 -7.77 -6.01 0.31
C ILE A 20 -9.09 -6.45 0.95
N ILE A 21 -9.06 -7.52 1.75
CA ILE A 21 -10.25 -7.97 2.49
C ILE A 21 -10.67 -6.88 3.47
N ALA A 22 -9.73 -6.26 4.19
CA ALA A 22 -10.01 -5.12 5.06
C ALA A 22 -10.57 -3.92 4.29
N ALA A 23 -10.10 -3.65 3.07
CA ALA A 23 -10.64 -2.59 2.21
C ALA A 23 -12.05 -2.91 1.73
N ALA A 24 -12.36 -4.16 1.40
CA ALA A 24 -13.71 -4.60 1.06
C ALA A 24 -14.65 -4.48 2.28
N LEU A 25 -14.18 -4.83 3.48
CA LEU A 25 -14.92 -4.63 4.73
C LEU A 25 -15.16 -3.15 5.03
N LEU A 26 -14.19 -2.28 4.73
CA LEU A 26 -14.37 -0.83 4.86
C LEU A 26 -15.48 -0.32 3.93
N ILE A 27 -15.53 -0.79 2.69
CA ILE A 27 -16.62 -0.46 1.75
C ILE A 27 -17.96 -0.99 2.28
N ALA A 28 -18.00 -2.23 2.78
CA ALA A 28 -19.20 -2.80 3.38
C ALA A 28 -19.66 -2.03 4.63
N ALA A 29 -18.73 -1.53 5.45
CA ALA A 29 -19.03 -0.68 6.60
C ALA A 29 -19.70 0.63 6.18
N TRP A 30 -19.30 1.24 5.06
CA TRP A 30 -19.99 2.42 4.52
C TRP A 30 -21.40 2.14 4.02
N ILE A 31 -21.66 0.95 3.50
CA ILE A 31 -22.99 0.54 3.05
C ILE A 31 -23.90 0.24 4.25
N ASN A 32 -23.33 -0.27 5.35
CA ASN A 32 -24.08 -0.66 6.53
C ASN A 32 -24.21 0.50 7.53
N LYS A 33 -25.44 0.99 7.69
CA LYS A 33 -25.79 2.07 8.64
C LYS A 33 -25.43 1.77 10.10
N ALA A 34 -25.21 0.51 10.46
CA ALA A 34 -24.80 0.11 11.81
C ALA A 34 -23.31 0.36 12.11
N ALA A 35 -22.49 0.67 11.11
CA ALA A 35 -21.07 0.89 11.31
C ALA A 35 -20.81 2.31 11.82
N GLY A 36 -20.51 2.44 13.12
CA GLY A 36 -20.17 3.71 13.72
C GLY A 36 -18.86 4.32 13.19
N PRO A 37 -18.63 5.63 13.38
CA PRO A 37 -17.43 6.35 12.94
C PRO A 37 -16.12 5.68 13.37
N ALA A 38 -16.10 5.11 14.58
CA ALA A 38 -14.94 4.42 15.13
C ALA A 38 -14.53 3.17 14.32
N ILE A 39 -15.50 2.43 13.79
CA ILE A 39 -15.24 1.21 12.99
C ILE A 39 -14.62 1.61 11.65
N VAL A 40 -15.20 2.62 10.99
CA VAL A 40 -14.71 3.15 9.70
C VAL A 40 -13.30 3.71 9.87
N ALA A 41 -13.04 4.49 10.91
CA ALA A 41 -11.71 5.03 11.20
C ALA A 41 -10.68 3.93 11.48
N THR A 42 -11.06 2.89 12.24
CA THR A 42 -10.17 1.76 12.55
C THR A 42 -9.83 0.95 11.31
N LEU A 43 -10.83 0.60 10.49
CA LEU A 43 -10.62 -0.12 9.22
C LEU A 43 -9.79 0.71 8.24
N SER A 44 -10.03 2.02 8.18
CA SER A 44 -9.24 2.94 7.36
C SER A 44 -7.76 2.93 7.77
N ALA A 45 -7.48 3.03 9.08
CA ALA A 45 -6.12 2.97 9.60
C ALA A 45 -5.45 1.61 9.28
N LEU A 46 -6.16 0.50 9.43
CA LEU A 46 -5.65 -0.84 9.13
C LEU A 46 -5.26 -1.00 7.66
N VAL A 47 -6.15 -0.59 6.74
CA VAL A 47 -5.88 -0.64 5.30
C VAL A 47 -4.70 0.26 4.92
N LEU A 48 -4.62 1.44 5.52
CA LEU A 48 -3.56 2.40 5.26
C LEU A 48 -2.20 1.87 5.75
N ILE A 49 -2.12 1.37 6.98
CA ILE A 49 -0.89 0.78 7.53
C ILE A 49 -0.45 -0.44 6.70
N TRP A 50 -1.39 -1.31 6.33
CA TRP A 50 -1.09 -2.44 5.46
C TRP A 50 -0.53 -1.99 4.10
N SER A 51 -1.16 -0.99 3.49
CA SER A 51 -0.74 -0.46 2.18
C SER A 51 0.68 0.12 2.23
N LEU A 52 1.02 0.84 3.31
CA LEU A 52 2.33 1.46 3.45
C LEU A 52 3.46 0.47 3.77
N PHE A 53 3.19 -0.58 4.56
CA PHE A 53 4.24 -1.41 5.17
C PHE A 53 4.21 -2.90 4.83
N GLN A 54 3.10 -3.45 4.35
CA GLN A 54 2.95 -4.90 4.17
C GLN A 54 2.52 -5.33 2.77
N ALA A 55 1.86 -4.44 2.02
CA ALA A 55 1.28 -4.76 0.73
C ALA A 55 2.33 -5.32 -0.27
N PRO A 56 2.01 -6.40 -0.99
CA PRO A 56 2.95 -7.02 -1.92
C PRO A 56 3.09 -6.16 -3.18
N VAL A 57 4.10 -5.30 -3.21
CA VAL A 57 4.41 -4.41 -4.34
C VAL A 57 5.78 -4.73 -4.92
N THR A 58 6.07 -4.22 -6.10
CA THR A 58 7.41 -4.31 -6.68
C THR A 58 8.31 -3.20 -6.11
N CYS A 59 9.61 -3.45 -6.09
CA CYS A 59 10.56 -2.50 -5.50
C CYS A 59 10.73 -1.23 -6.34
N GLY A 60 10.81 -1.36 -7.67
CA GLY A 60 10.92 -0.25 -8.62
C GLY A 60 12.17 0.64 -8.46
N ALA A 61 13.12 0.28 -7.58
CA ALA A 61 14.30 1.10 -7.33
C ALA A 61 15.17 1.20 -8.61
N PRO A 62 15.73 2.38 -8.94
CA PRO A 62 16.52 2.56 -10.14
C PRO A 62 17.84 1.79 -10.04
N ILE A 63 18.12 0.99 -11.06
CA ILE A 63 19.35 0.19 -11.16
C ILE A 63 20.11 0.70 -12.40
N ARG A 64 21.44 0.77 -12.32
CA ARG A 64 22.28 1.10 -13.48
C ARG A 64 22.08 0.06 -14.59
N GLY A 65 21.80 0.52 -15.80
CA GLY A 65 21.65 -0.34 -16.99
C GLY A 65 20.25 -0.95 -17.19
N ARG A 66 19.24 -0.50 -16.44
CA ARG A 66 17.84 -0.90 -16.66
C ARG A 66 16.88 0.24 -16.36
N GLU A 67 16.04 0.61 -17.32
CA GLU A 67 15.02 1.64 -17.15
C GLU A 67 13.85 1.16 -16.27
N ASP A 68 13.46 -0.12 -16.37
CA ASP A 68 12.38 -0.72 -15.57
C ASP A 68 12.70 -0.88 -14.07
N GLY A 69 13.93 -0.58 -13.64
CA GLY A 69 14.36 -0.68 -12.24
C GLY A 69 14.29 -2.09 -11.63
N CYS A 70 14.26 -2.15 -10.30
CA CYS A 70 14.27 -3.39 -9.53
C CYS A 70 12.92 -4.12 -9.57
N ARG A 71 12.92 -5.35 -10.11
CA ARG A 71 11.74 -6.23 -10.19
C ARG A 71 11.52 -7.13 -8.97
N ASN A 72 12.33 -6.99 -7.93
CA ASN A 72 12.15 -7.79 -6.72
C ASN A 72 10.89 -7.33 -5.96
N ASN A 73 10.25 -8.28 -5.28
CA ASN A 73 9.14 -7.97 -4.39
C ASN A 73 9.63 -7.10 -3.21
N ALA A 74 8.83 -6.10 -2.89
CA ALA A 74 8.93 -5.24 -1.73
C ALA A 74 7.69 -5.44 -0.84
N THR A 75 7.82 -5.04 0.41
CA THR A 75 6.78 -5.16 1.43
C THR A 75 6.22 -3.78 1.74
N GLY A 76 5.19 -3.32 1.04
CA GLY A 76 4.56 -2.03 1.23
C GLY A 76 5.11 -0.90 0.34
N LEU A 77 4.32 0.15 0.20
CA LEU A 77 4.66 1.31 -0.64
C LEU A 77 5.92 2.05 -0.16
N LEU A 78 6.10 2.20 1.15
CA LEU A 78 7.23 2.95 1.73
C LEU A 78 8.48 2.09 1.92
N MET A 79 8.31 0.77 1.98
CA MET A 79 9.39 -0.17 2.22
C MET A 79 9.98 -0.66 0.89
N GLY A 80 11.28 -0.97 0.92
CA GLY A 80 12.00 -1.51 -0.23
C GLY A 80 12.08 -3.04 -0.21
N CYS A 81 12.77 -3.62 -1.19
CA CYS A 81 13.05 -5.06 -1.20
C CYS A 81 14.02 -5.48 -0.07
N HIS A 82 14.41 -6.76 -0.07
CA HIS A 82 15.40 -7.30 0.88
C HIS A 82 16.78 -6.62 0.78
N ILE A 83 17.10 -5.98 -0.34
CA ILE A 83 18.38 -5.27 -0.55
C ILE A 83 18.35 -3.92 0.19
N ARG A 84 19.26 -3.74 1.15
CA ARG A 84 19.35 -2.51 1.97
C ARG A 84 19.58 -1.25 1.13
N GLN A 85 20.38 -1.32 0.08
CA GLN A 85 20.65 -0.18 -0.81
C GLN A 85 19.37 0.36 -1.46
N HIS A 86 18.47 -0.53 -1.92
CA HIS A 86 17.21 -0.12 -2.53
C HIS A 86 16.27 0.54 -1.52
N ARG A 87 16.29 0.12 -0.24
CA ARG A 87 15.52 0.78 0.83
C ARG A 87 15.98 2.21 1.04
N TRP A 88 17.29 2.43 1.11
CA TRP A 88 17.87 3.77 1.24
C TRP A 88 17.60 4.65 0.03
N GLN A 89 17.67 4.11 -1.18
CA GLN A 89 17.31 4.85 -2.39
C GLN A 89 15.82 5.25 -2.37
N LYS A 90 14.92 4.34 -2.02
CA LYS A 90 13.48 4.62 -1.93
C LYS A 90 13.17 5.67 -0.85
N LEU A 91 13.79 5.55 0.32
CA LEU A 91 13.66 6.53 1.41
C LEU A 91 14.20 7.91 0.98
N LYS A 92 15.33 7.93 0.28
CA LYS A 92 15.93 9.16 -0.22
C LYS A 92 15.03 9.84 -1.27
N MET A 93 14.34 9.07 -2.10
CA MET A 93 13.33 9.60 -3.04
C MET A 93 12.12 10.22 -2.33
N LEU A 94 11.71 9.64 -1.19
CA LEU A 94 10.61 10.17 -0.39
C LEU A 94 10.99 11.48 0.33
N ILE A 95 12.22 11.57 0.84
CA ILE A 95 12.69 12.74 1.61
C ILE A 95 13.08 13.90 0.68
N LEU A 96 13.72 13.62 -0.44
CA LEU A 96 14.13 14.65 -1.39
C LEU A 96 12.92 15.12 -2.20
N ARG A 97 12.42 16.33 -1.92
CA ARG A 97 11.31 16.96 -2.66
C ARG A 97 11.45 16.87 -4.19
N ARG A 98 12.69 16.95 -4.72
CA ARG A 98 12.98 16.83 -6.16
C ARG A 98 12.70 15.43 -6.73
N GLN A 99 12.69 14.39 -5.91
CA GLN A 99 12.49 13.00 -6.30
C GLN A 99 11.13 12.44 -5.88
N VAL A 100 10.37 13.16 -5.06
CA VAL A 100 8.99 12.78 -4.68
C VAL A 100 8.11 12.63 -5.91
N ARG A 101 8.27 13.50 -6.93
CA ARG A 101 7.51 13.38 -8.18
C ARG A 101 7.81 12.07 -8.91
N THR A 102 9.08 11.68 -8.98
CA THR A 102 9.52 10.41 -9.59
C THR A 102 9.03 9.20 -8.80
N PHE A 103 9.00 9.32 -7.47
CA PHE A 103 8.40 8.30 -6.60
C PHE A 103 6.91 8.16 -6.87
N CYS A 104 6.16 9.27 -6.87
CA CYS A 104 4.72 9.25 -7.15
C CYS A 104 4.40 8.73 -8.54
N SER A 105 5.15 9.11 -9.59
CA SER A 105 4.95 8.53 -10.92
C SER A 105 5.23 7.03 -10.94
N GLY A 106 6.24 6.59 -10.18
CA GLY A 106 6.59 5.17 -10.03
C GLY A 106 5.53 4.33 -9.29
N LEU A 107 4.66 4.97 -8.49
CA LEU A 107 3.53 4.30 -7.84
C LEU A 107 2.43 3.90 -8.84
N PHE A 108 2.34 4.59 -9.98
CA PHE A 108 1.28 4.39 -10.98
C PHE A 108 1.74 3.60 -12.21
N THR A 109 3.05 3.37 -12.37
CA THR A 109 3.60 2.59 -13.50
C THR A 109 3.50 1.08 -13.32
N ASP A 110 3.34 0.60 -12.07
CA ASP A 110 3.15 -0.82 -11.78
C ASP A 110 1.71 -1.08 -11.32
N GLY A 111 1.00 -1.97 -12.01
CA GLY A 111 -0.41 -2.28 -11.71
C GLY A 111 -0.66 -2.70 -10.26
N LYS A 112 0.29 -3.41 -9.61
CA LYS A 112 0.15 -3.77 -8.19
C LYS A 112 0.30 -2.57 -7.28
N ALA A 113 1.27 -1.71 -7.57
CA ALA A 113 1.49 -0.48 -6.81
C ALA A 113 0.31 0.49 -6.97
N THR A 114 -0.26 0.59 -8.18
CA THR A 114 -1.45 1.41 -8.46
C THR A 114 -2.64 0.98 -7.61
N LEU A 115 -2.97 -0.32 -7.58
CA LEU A 115 -4.09 -0.84 -6.80
C LEU A 115 -3.93 -0.55 -5.31
N VAL A 116 -2.74 -0.82 -4.76
CA VAL A 116 -2.44 -0.57 -3.35
C VAL A 116 -2.45 0.93 -3.03
N THR A 117 -1.99 1.77 -3.95
CA THR A 117 -2.01 3.24 -3.80
C THR A 117 -3.45 3.77 -3.81
N LEU A 118 -4.32 3.25 -4.69
CA LEU A 118 -5.74 3.59 -4.68
C LEU A 118 -6.43 3.14 -3.38
N ALA A 119 -6.11 1.95 -2.88
CA ALA A 119 -6.61 1.49 -1.58
C ALA A 119 -6.12 2.39 -0.43
N ALA A 120 -4.85 2.81 -0.45
CA ALA A 120 -4.30 3.74 0.53
C ALA A 120 -5.02 5.10 0.49
N ILE A 121 -5.20 5.68 -0.70
CA ILE A 121 -5.92 6.96 -0.88
C ILE A 121 -7.38 6.83 -0.44
N GLY A 122 -8.07 5.78 -0.89
CA GLY A 122 -9.46 5.51 -0.53
C GLY A 122 -9.64 5.36 0.98
N SER A 123 -8.78 4.57 1.64
CA SER A 123 -8.80 4.42 3.10
C SER A 123 -8.48 5.73 3.83
N PHE A 124 -7.54 6.53 3.34
CA PHE A 124 -7.22 7.82 3.94
C PHE A 124 -8.38 8.79 3.89
N LEU A 125 -9.01 8.95 2.71
CA LEU A 125 -10.19 9.80 2.54
C LEU A 125 -11.36 9.27 3.37
N SER A 126 -11.57 7.97 3.39
CA SER A 126 -12.61 7.31 4.19
C SER A 126 -12.45 7.61 5.68
N GLY A 127 -11.23 7.52 6.19
CA GLY A 127 -10.90 7.88 7.57
C GLY A 127 -11.19 9.35 7.87
N LEU A 128 -10.83 10.27 6.97
CA LEU A 128 -11.11 11.70 7.14
C LEU A 128 -12.62 11.99 7.18
N VAL A 129 -13.39 11.39 6.27
CA VAL A 129 -14.84 11.59 6.19
C VAL A 129 -15.54 11.03 7.43
N ALA A 130 -15.03 9.97 8.05
CA ALA A 130 -15.58 9.42 9.29
C ALA A 130 -15.57 10.43 10.47
N PHE A 131 -14.69 11.43 10.45
CA PHE A 131 -14.63 12.48 11.47
C PHE A 131 -15.52 13.70 11.16
N ILE A 132 -16.18 13.75 10.00
CA ILE A 132 -17.07 14.86 9.65
C ILE A 132 -18.44 14.62 10.31
N PRO A 133 -18.84 15.45 11.29
CA PRO A 133 -20.15 15.32 11.91
C PRO A 133 -21.26 15.51 10.87
N GLY A 134 -22.24 14.61 10.86
CA GLY A 134 -23.36 14.62 9.90
C GLY A 134 -23.22 13.69 8.68
N VAL A 135 -22.04 13.11 8.43
CA VAL A 135 -21.86 12.08 7.37
C VAL A 135 -21.94 10.66 7.94
N ALA A 136 -21.45 10.46 9.17
CA ALA A 136 -21.44 9.18 9.88
C ALA A 136 -22.48 9.08 11.03
N LEU A 137 -23.37 10.08 11.15
CA LEU A 137 -24.48 10.11 12.09
C LEU A 137 -25.79 10.07 11.28
N ASN A 138 -26.34 8.88 11.06
CA ASN A 138 -27.75 8.68 10.73
C ASN A 138 -28.21 7.39 11.42
#